data_AF-A0A915ZJQ0-F1
#
_entry.id   AF-A0A915ZJQ0-F1
#
_cell.length_a   1.000
_cell.length_b   1.000
_cell.length_c   1.000
_cell.angle_alpha   90.00
_cell.angle_beta   90.00
_cell.angle_gamma   90.00
#
_symmetry.space_group_name_H-M   'P 1'
#
loop_
_entity.id
_entity.type
_entity.pdbx_description
1 polymer ?
#
loop_
_entity_poly.entity_id
_entity_poly.type
_entity_poly.pdbx_seq_one_letter_code
_entity_poly.pdbx_strand_id
1 'polypeptide(L)'
;MVKLPFLVPVLSIFFTLPIVKKYQDFAHKSLYNIPGGIHDGRDIKYLFLYGPGDKIVPEKDTIEFISKIKERESNFINIEGKKGILKIVEKRFGADSEHVQHFLRYPDEYIIILKSFYNIE
;
A
#
# COMPACT_ATOMS: atom_id res chain seq x y z
N MET A 1 19.43 15.00 -15.76
CA MET A 1 19.17 13.55 -15.61
C MET A 1 19.97 13.04 -14.43
N VAL A 2 19.32 12.80 -13.29
CA VAL A 2 19.99 12.13 -12.17
C VAL A 2 20.21 10.68 -12.58
N LYS A 3 21.45 10.18 -12.50
CA LYS A 3 21.76 8.80 -12.83
C LYS A 3 21.01 7.88 -11.85
N LEU A 4 19.90 7.30 -12.34
CA LEU A 4 19.06 6.28 -11.70
C LEU A 4 19.83 5.27 -10.81
N PRO A 5 21.01 4.73 -11.20
CA PRO A 5 21.72 3.74 -10.36
C PRO A 5 22.22 4.28 -9.01
N PHE A 6 22.39 5.60 -8.84
CA PHE A 6 22.85 6.18 -7.57
C PHE A 6 21.70 6.47 -6.61
N LEU A 7 20.48 6.65 -7.13
CA LEU A 7 19.28 6.95 -6.35
C LEU A 7 18.76 5.71 -5.61
N VAL A 8 18.86 4.53 -6.23
CA VAL A 8 18.44 3.25 -5.64
C VAL A 8 19.10 2.99 -4.27
N PRO A 9 20.44 2.97 -4.14
CA PRO A 9 21.08 2.71 -2.86
C PRO A 9 20.82 3.81 -1.82
N VAL A 10 20.71 5.07 -2.24
CA VAL A 10 20.40 6.20 -1.33
C VAL A 10 18.99 6.06 -0.75
N LEU A 11 18.01 5.70 -1.57
CA LEU A 11 16.64 5.43 -1.12
C LEU A 11 16.58 4.19 -0.25
N SER A 12 17.28 3.11 -0.60
CA SER A 12 17.37 1.91 0.24
C SER A 12 17.93 2.24 1.62
N ILE A 13 19.00 3.03 1.72
CA ILE A 13 19.55 3.48 3.00
C ILE A 13 18.52 4.31 3.77
N PHE A 14 17.84 5.25 3.11
CA PHE A 14 16.81 6.07 3.74
C PHE A 14 15.70 5.22 4.38
N PHE A 15 15.23 4.18 3.70
CA PHE A 15 14.22 3.25 4.25
C PHE A 15 14.74 2.34 5.37
N THR A 16 16.05 2.16 5.51
CA THR A 16 16.65 1.43 6.64
C THR A 16 16.89 2.28 7.89
N LEU A 17 16.73 3.61 7.80
CA LEU A 17 16.97 4.49 8.95
C LEU A 17 15.99 4.17 10.10
N PRO A 18 16.46 4.12 11.36
CA PRO A 18 15.61 3.75 12.50
C PRO A 18 14.35 4.63 12.66
N ILE A 19 14.46 5.91 12.31
CA ILE A 19 13.33 6.84 12.38
C ILE A 19 12.28 6.56 11.29
N VAL A 20 12.73 6.18 10.10
CA VAL A 20 11.86 5.79 8.99
C VAL A 20 11.20 4.45 9.31
N LYS A 21 11.95 3.50 9.86
CA LYS A 21 11.40 2.24 10.38
C LYS A 21 10.35 2.47 11.47
N LYS A 22 10.60 3.38 12.43
CA LYS A 22 9.63 3.73 13.47
C LYS A 22 8.36 4.37 12.88
N TYR A 23 8.50 5.21 11.86
CA TYR A 23 7.36 5.77 11.13
C TYR A 23 6.60 4.70 10.35
N GLN A 24 7.29 3.77 9.68
CA GLN A 24 6.70 2.62 9.01
C GLN A 24 5.98 1.70 10.00
N ASP A 25 6.58 1.39 11.14
CA ASP A 25 5.96 0.59 12.21
C ASP A 25 4.72 1.29 12.78
N PHE A 26 4.79 2.61 12.97
CA PHE A 26 3.64 3.41 13.37
C PHE A 26 2.55 3.38 12.29
N ALA A 27 2.89 3.62 11.02
CA ALA A 27 1.95 3.57 9.91
C ALA A 27 1.31 2.18 9.76
N HIS A 28 2.08 1.09 9.90
CA HIS A 28 1.56 -0.28 9.90
C HIS A 28 0.65 -0.54 11.10
N LYS A 29 1.01 -0.12 12.31
CA LYS A 29 0.15 -0.23 13.51
C LYS A 29 -1.11 0.61 13.38
N SER A 30 -0.98 1.82 12.84
CA SER A 30 -2.09 2.70 12.55
C SER A 30 -3.00 2.04 11.53
N LEU A 31 -2.48 1.53 10.40
CA LEU A 31 -3.24 0.76 9.40
C LEU A 31 -3.93 -0.46 10.00
N TYR A 32 -3.30 -1.16 10.94
CA TYR A 32 -3.90 -2.28 11.68
C TYR A 32 -5.09 -1.87 12.55
N ASN A 33 -5.07 -0.62 13.03
CA ASN A 33 -6.05 0.02 13.91
C ASN A 33 -6.90 1.09 13.20
N ILE A 34 -6.80 1.26 11.87
CA ILE A 34 -7.66 2.22 11.19
C ILE A 34 -9.09 1.69 11.35
N PRO A 35 -10.00 2.43 12.00
CA PRO A 35 -11.40 2.14 11.87
C PRO A 35 -11.68 2.21 10.36
N GLY A 36 -11.95 1.05 9.75
CA GLY A 36 -12.30 1.00 8.33
C GLY A 36 -13.49 1.92 8.06
N GLY A 37 -13.68 2.34 6.82
CA GLY A 37 -14.68 3.36 6.48
C GLY A 37 -16.10 3.05 6.97
N ILE A 38 -16.43 1.77 7.11
CA ILE A 38 -17.72 1.30 7.66
C ILE A 38 -17.82 1.55 9.18
N HIS A 39 -16.72 1.50 9.93
CA HIS A 39 -16.68 1.62 11.38
C HIS A 39 -16.80 3.08 11.88
N ASP A 40 -16.35 4.05 11.09
CA ASP A 40 -16.35 5.48 11.46
C ASP A 40 -17.20 6.35 10.52
N GLY A 41 -17.84 5.75 9.51
CA GLY A 41 -18.69 6.42 8.54
C GLY A 41 -17.92 7.21 7.47
N ARG A 42 -16.60 7.05 7.36
CA ARG A 42 -15.78 7.72 6.32
C ARG A 42 -15.64 6.86 5.07
N ASP A 43 -15.53 7.49 3.91
CA ASP A 43 -15.12 6.77 2.70
C ASP A 43 -13.59 6.61 2.69
N ILE A 44 -13.12 5.38 2.73
CA ILE A 44 -11.69 5.03 2.72
C ILE A 44 -11.37 4.23 1.47
N LYS A 45 -10.33 4.65 0.75
CA LYS A 45 -9.80 3.94 -0.41
C LYS A 45 -8.33 3.56 -0.16
N TYR A 46 -8.00 2.29 -0.27
CA TYR A 46 -6.62 1.80 -0.22
C TYR A 46 -6.15 1.38 -1.61
N LEU A 47 -4.89 1.73 -1.91
CA LEU A 47 -4.15 1.21 -3.06
C LEU A 47 -2.96 0.40 -2.52
N PHE A 48 -3.01 -0.92 -2.70
CA PHE A 48 -1.90 -1.81 -2.36
C PHE A 48 -1.07 -2.10 -3.61
N LEU A 49 0.20 -1.71 -3.55
CA LEU A 49 1.19 -1.93 -4.59
C LEU A 49 2.26 -2.86 -4.00
N TYR A 50 2.31 -4.10 -4.46
CA TYR A 50 3.15 -5.14 -3.85
C TYR A 50 3.62 -6.15 -4.89
N GLY A 51 4.58 -7.00 -4.54
CA GLY A 51 5.01 -8.08 -5.42
C GLY A 51 6.11 -8.93 -4.78
N PRO A 52 6.49 -10.05 -5.41
CA PRO A 52 7.46 -10.99 -4.87
C PRO A 52 8.91 -10.46 -4.90
N GLY A 53 9.16 -9.33 -5.56
CA GLY A 53 10.46 -8.66 -5.57
C GLY A 53 10.79 -7.93 -4.27
N ASP A 54 9.80 -7.64 -3.42
CA ASP A 54 10.01 -6.97 -2.15
C ASP A 54 10.52 -7.95 -1.08
N LYS A 55 11.81 -7.83 -0.76
CA LYS A 55 12.49 -8.64 0.26
C LYS A 55 12.37 -8.07 1.68
N ILE A 56 11.87 -6.84 1.82
CA ILE A 56 11.70 -6.16 3.11
C ILE A 56 10.28 -6.39 3.63
N VAL A 57 9.28 -6.27 2.76
CA VAL A 57 7.88 -6.58 3.06
C VAL A 57 7.45 -7.76 2.18
N PRO A 58 7.46 -8.99 2.73
CA PRO A 58 7.09 -10.18 1.98
C PRO A 58 5.68 -10.08 1.39
N GLU A 59 5.53 -10.54 0.15
CA GLU A 59 4.24 -10.57 -0.54
C GLU A 59 3.15 -11.28 0.27
N LYS A 60 3.47 -12.40 0.90
CA LYS A 60 2.52 -13.18 1.72
C LYS A 60 1.92 -12.34 2.86
N ASP A 61 2.71 -11.48 3.49
CA ASP A 61 2.28 -10.69 4.65
C ASP A 61 1.32 -9.59 4.19
N THR A 62 1.57 -9.03 2.99
CA THR A 62 0.68 -8.06 2.36
C THR A 62 -0.66 -8.70 1.97
N ILE A 63 -0.63 -9.88 1.35
CA ILE A 63 -1.84 -10.63 0.98
C ILE A 63 -2.66 -10.98 2.24
N GLU A 64 -2.01 -11.46 3.29
CA GLU A 64 -2.67 -11.77 4.57
C GLU A 64 -3.32 -10.51 5.18
N PHE A 65 -2.61 -9.39 5.15
CA PHE A 65 -3.14 -8.12 5.65
C PHE A 65 -4.37 -7.65 4.86
N ILE A 66 -4.32 -7.69 3.53
CA ILE A 66 -5.46 -7.33 2.68
C ILE A 66 -6.66 -8.25 2.95
N SER A 67 -6.42 -9.56 3.09
CA SER A 67 -7.46 -10.53 3.41
C SER A 67 -8.15 -10.21 4.74
N LYS A 68 -7.38 -9.88 5.78
CA LYS A 68 -7.92 -9.48 7.08
C LYS A 68 -8.77 -8.20 6.99
N ILE A 69 -8.39 -7.24 6.16
CA ILE A 69 -9.20 -6.03 5.93
C ILE A 69 -10.53 -6.39 5.26
N LYS A 70 -10.51 -7.22 4.20
CA LYS A 70 -11.73 -7.65 3.48
C LYS A 70 -12.66 -8.49 4.37
N GLU A 71 -12.11 -9.40 5.18
CA GLU A 71 -12.89 -10.20 6.12
C GLU A 71 -13.57 -9.32 7.18
N ARG A 72 -12.83 -8.36 7.75
CA ARG A 72 -13.39 -7.34 8.64
C ARG A 72 -14.51 -6.54 7.97
N GLU A 73 -14.45 -6.25 6.68
CA GLU A 73 -15.56 -5.60 5.98
C GLU A 73 -16.83 -6.47 5.98
N SER A 74 -16.68 -7.74 5.56
CA SER A 74 -17.82 -8.67 5.41
C SER A 74 -18.61 -8.89 6.70
N ASN A 75 -17.93 -8.86 7.85
CA ASN A 75 -18.56 -9.03 9.16
C ASN A 75 -19.46 -7.86 9.58
N PHE A 76 -19.33 -6.67 8.95
CA PHE A 76 -19.99 -5.43 9.36
C PHE A 76 -21.12 -4.96 8.44
N ILE A 77 -21.36 -5.67 7.33
CA ILE A 77 -22.44 -5.38 6.39
C ILE A 77 -23.84 -5.44 7.06
N ASN A 78 -23.95 -5.99 8.27
CA ASN A 78 -25.21 -6.16 9.02
C ASN A 78 -25.55 -5.07 10.06
N ILE A 79 -24.86 -3.92 10.12
CA ILE A 79 -25.17 -2.86 11.10
C ILE A 79 -25.87 -1.67 10.42
N GLU A 80 -27.08 -1.33 10.85
CA GLU A 80 -27.88 -0.20 10.34
C GLU A 80 -27.38 1.14 10.91
N GLY A 81 -26.63 1.88 10.10
CA GLY A 81 -26.15 3.24 10.38
C GLY A 81 -25.14 3.65 9.31
N LYS A 82 -25.10 4.94 8.92
CA LYS A 82 -24.30 5.51 7.81
C LYS A 82 -23.01 4.70 7.52
N LYS A 83 -23.07 3.84 6.50
CA LYS A 83 -21.98 2.96 6.09
C LYS A 83 -21.04 3.77 5.20
N GLY A 84 -19.86 4.14 5.69
CA GLY A 84 -18.81 4.64 4.83
C GLY A 84 -18.31 3.52 3.90
N ILE A 85 -17.75 3.88 2.76
CA ILE A 85 -17.31 2.92 1.74
C ILE A 85 -15.86 2.55 2.00
N LEU A 86 -15.57 1.25 2.04
CA LEU A 86 -14.20 0.74 1.94
C LEU A 86 -13.95 0.25 0.51
N LYS A 87 -13.00 0.86 -0.19
CA LYS A 87 -12.55 0.37 -1.51
C LYS A 87 -11.09 -0.05 -1.43
N ILE A 88 -10.81 -1.30 -1.81
CA ILE A 88 -9.45 -1.82 -1.90
C ILE A 88 -9.12 -2.02 -3.38
N VAL A 89 -8.01 -1.43 -3.82
CA VAL A 89 -7.44 -1.63 -5.16
C VAL A 89 -6.07 -2.26 -4.98
N GLU A 90 -5.80 -3.31 -5.74
CA GLU A 90 -4.58 -4.10 -5.64
C GLU A 90 -3.87 -4.13 -6.99
N LYS A 91 -2.55 -3.93 -6.96
CA LYS A 91 -1.69 -4.20 -8.10
C LYS A 91 -0.49 -5.02 -7.62
N ARG A 92 -0.40 -6.23 -8.17
CA ARG A 92 0.73 -7.13 -8.00
C ARG A 92 1.77 -6.88 -9.10
N PHE A 93 3.00 -6.58 -8.71
CA PHE A 93 4.15 -6.37 -9.59
C PHE A 93 4.97 -7.65 -9.78
N GLY A 94 5.90 -7.63 -10.73
CA GLY A 94 6.86 -8.71 -10.99
C GLY A 94 7.96 -8.84 -9.93
N ALA A 95 8.76 -9.90 -10.04
CA ALA A 95 9.86 -10.20 -9.11
C ALA A 95 11.05 -9.23 -9.21
N ASP A 96 11.11 -8.46 -10.30
CA ASP A 96 12.08 -7.42 -10.56
C ASP A 96 11.74 -6.07 -9.90
N SER A 97 10.59 -5.99 -9.24
CA SER A 97 10.10 -4.80 -8.54
C SER A 97 10.44 -4.89 -7.06
N GLU A 98 11.66 -4.48 -6.73
CA GLU A 98 12.17 -4.45 -5.35
C GLU A 98 11.49 -3.37 -4.47
N HIS A 99 11.75 -3.41 -3.17
CA HIS A 99 11.13 -2.56 -2.16
C HIS A 99 11.14 -1.07 -2.55
N VAL A 100 9.95 -0.53 -2.84
CA VAL A 100 9.76 0.88 -3.20
C VAL A 100 10.60 1.28 -4.43
N GLN A 101 10.88 0.35 -5.35
CA GLN A 101 11.66 0.61 -6.58
C GLN A 101 10.81 0.58 -7.86
N HIS A 102 9.56 0.10 -7.80
CA HIS A 102 8.74 -0.05 -9.01
C HIS A 102 8.56 1.27 -9.77
N PHE A 103 8.37 2.39 -9.07
CA PHE A 103 8.24 3.71 -9.69
C PHE A 103 9.51 4.19 -10.41
N LEU A 104 10.69 3.64 -10.07
CA LEU A 104 11.95 3.96 -10.75
C LEU A 104 12.14 3.09 -11.99
N ARG A 105 11.76 1.81 -11.91
CA ARG A 105 11.95 0.85 -13.01
C ARG A 105 10.87 0.99 -14.08
N TYR A 106 9.63 1.19 -13.66
CA TYR A 106 8.44 1.24 -14.52
C TYR A 106 7.61 2.50 -14.20
N PRO A 107 8.17 3.71 -14.41
CA PRO A 107 7.52 4.96 -14.03
C PRO A 107 6.16 5.15 -14.74
N ASP A 108 6.05 4.77 -16.01
CA ASP A 108 4.81 4.93 -16.77
C ASP A 108 3.69 4.03 -16.24
N GLU A 109 4.00 2.75 -15.96
CA GLU A 109 3.04 1.83 -15.34
C GLU A 109 2.59 2.37 -13.97
N TYR A 110 3.53 2.81 -13.15
CA TYR A 110 3.24 3.38 -11.84
C TYR A 110 2.33 4.62 -11.92
N ILE A 111 2.61 5.54 -12.85
CA ILE A 111 1.79 6.74 -13.08
C ILE A 111 0.39 6.37 -13.57
N ILE A 112 0.25 5.40 -14.49
CA ILE A 112 -1.05 4.93 -14.98
C ILE A 112 -1.91 4.38 -13.84
N ILE A 113 -1.31 3.60 -12.94
CA ILE A 113 -2.02 3.05 -11.77
C ILE A 113 -2.50 4.17 -10.86
N LEU A 114 -1.66 5.17 -10.59
CA LEU A 114 -2.04 6.33 -9.77
C LEU A 114 -3.15 7.15 -10.43
N LYS A 115 -3.03 7.44 -11.73
CA LYS A 115 -4.06 8.14 -12.51
C LYS A 115 -5.41 7.42 -12.44
N SER A 116 -5.39 6.10 -12.64
CA SER A 116 -6.59 5.26 -12.52
C SER A 116 -7.18 5.28 -11.11
N PHE A 117 -6.34 5.18 -10.07
CA PHE A 117 -6.80 5.20 -8.67
C PHE A 117 -7.41 6.55 -8.26
N TYR A 118 -6.78 7.66 -8.64
CA TYR A 118 -7.25 9.01 -8.32
C TYR A 118 -8.25 9.58 -9.33
N ASN A 119 -8.56 8.84 -10.41
CA ASN A 119 -9.41 9.29 -11.50
C ASN A 119 -8.91 10.61 -12.12
N ILE A 120 -7.61 10.67 -12.42
CA ILE A 120 -6.93 11.82 -13.04
C ILE A 120 -6.62 11.45 -14.49
N GLU A 121 -7.05 12.30 -15.44
CA GLU A 121 -6.79 12.15 -16.88
C GLU A 121 -5.31 12.38 -17.25
#